data_AF-A0A951NMW1-F1
#
_entry.id   AF-A0A951NMW1-F1
#
_cell.length_a   1.000
_cell.length_b   1.000
_cell.length_c   1.000
_cell.angle_alpha   90.00
_cell.angle_beta   90.00
_cell.angle_gamma   90.00
#
_symmetry.space_group_name_H-M   'P 1'
#
loop_
_entity.id
_entity.type
_entity.pdbx_description
1 polymer ?
#
loop_
_entity_poly.entity_id
_entity_poly.type
_entity_poly.pdbx_seq_one_letter_code
_entity_poly.pdbx_strand_id
1 'polypeptide(L)'
;MSPLLQKKVLVLNQNYEPLTVTRAQRAVVLVVLGKAEIVERYPVEIRSPSRSVPLPSVVRLGVYIRAPRQEVALTRRNVLKRDRYTCQYCGTRRGPMTTDHVVPRSLGGGDAWTNLVCA
;
A
#
# COMPACT_ATOMS: atom_id res chain seq x y z
N MET A 1 22.64 -10.29 6.57
CA MET A 1 22.18 -9.94 5.21
C MET A 1 22.63 -8.52 4.88
N SER A 2 23.17 -8.28 3.68
CA SER A 2 23.70 -6.96 3.29
C SER A 2 22.62 -5.86 3.32
N PRO A 3 22.87 -4.69 3.95
CA PRO A 3 21.93 -3.57 3.99
C PRO A 3 21.49 -3.07 2.61
N LEU A 4 22.34 -3.23 1.59
CA LEU A 4 22.04 -2.81 0.21
C LEU A 4 20.85 -3.57 -0.37
N LEU A 5 20.74 -4.87 -0.09
CA LEU A 5 19.66 -5.72 -0.60
C LEU A 5 18.31 -5.46 0.10
N GLN A 6 18.31 -4.72 1.21
CA GLN A 6 17.12 -4.30 1.95
C GLN A 6 16.56 -2.95 1.49
N LYS A 7 17.27 -2.23 0.60
CA LYS A 7 16.77 -0.96 0.06
C LYS A 7 15.41 -1.15 -0.61
N LYS A 8 14.56 -0.14 -0.48
CA LYS A 8 13.22 -0.12 -1.08
C LYS A 8 13.33 0.09 -2.58
N VAL A 9 12.55 -0.64 -3.36
CA VAL A 9 12.49 -0.51 -4.82
C VAL A 9 11.03 -0.40 -5.22
N LEU A 10 10.70 0.63 -5.99
CA LEU A 10 9.36 0.79 -6.54
C LEU A 10 9.19 -0.18 -7.71
N VAL A 11 8.11 -0.95 -7.69
CA VAL A 11 7.69 -1.83 -8.78
C VAL A 11 6.56 -1.15 -9.52
N LEU A 12 6.78 -0.89 -10.80
CA LEU A 12 5.80 -0.39 -11.73
C LEU A 12 5.18 -1.53 -12.52
N ASN A 13 3.92 -1.35 -12.87
CA ASN A 13 3.22 -2.18 -13.85
C ASN A 13 3.76 -1.90 -15.26
N GLN A 14 3.37 -2.71 -16.25
CA GLN A 14 3.84 -2.57 -17.65
C GLN A 14 3.52 -1.20 -18.26
N ASN A 15 2.43 -0.56 -17.83
CA ASN A 15 2.00 0.78 -18.22
C ASN A 15 2.55 1.91 -17.31
N TYR A 16 3.59 1.65 -16.52
CA TYR A 16 4.22 2.60 -15.58
C TYR A 16 3.38 3.01 -14.36
N GLU A 17 2.20 2.42 -14.14
CA GLU A 17 1.45 2.65 -12.90
C GLU A 17 2.20 2.05 -11.69
N PRO A 18 2.26 2.75 -10.54
CA PRO A 18 2.91 2.21 -9.35
C PRO A 18 2.12 1.02 -8.79
N LEU A 19 2.77 -0.12 -8.65
CA LEU A 19 2.15 -1.36 -8.19
C LEU A 19 2.40 -1.59 -6.69
N THR A 20 3.67 -1.57 -6.28
CA THR A 20 4.06 -1.82 -4.89
C THR A 20 5.51 -1.41 -4.65
N VAL A 21 5.96 -1.47 -3.39
CA VAL A 21 7.36 -1.31 -3.01
C VAL A 21 7.88 -2.64 -2.49
N THR A 22 8.99 -3.10 -3.04
CA THR A 22 9.66 -4.33 -2.60
C THR A 22 11.09 -4.06 -2.12
N ARG A 23 11.79 -5.11 -1.69
CA ARG A 23 13.21 -5.07 -1.34
C ARG A 23 14.06 -5.25 -2.59
N ALA A 24 15.21 -4.59 -2.63
CA ALA A 24 16.14 -4.68 -3.76
C ALA A 24 16.55 -6.12 -4.09
N GLN A 25 16.65 -7.01 -3.10
CA GLN A 25 16.85 -8.45 -3.33
C GLN A 25 15.84 -9.04 -4.31
N ARG A 26 14.54 -8.78 -4.11
CA ARG A 26 13.48 -9.32 -4.98
C ARG A 26 13.50 -8.65 -6.36
N ALA A 27 13.74 -7.34 -6.40
CA ALA A 27 13.83 -6.60 -7.66
C ALA A 27 14.98 -7.12 -8.54
N VAL A 28 16.14 -7.39 -7.96
CA VAL A 28 17.29 -7.97 -8.67
C VAL A 28 16.95 -9.34 -9.26
N VAL A 29 16.27 -10.19 -8.49
CA VAL A 29 15.81 -11.49 -8.99
C VAL A 29 14.88 -11.32 -10.20
N LEU A 30 13.93 -10.37 -10.14
CA LEU A 30 13.03 -10.11 -11.27
C LEU A 30 13.77 -9.66 -12.53
N VAL A 31 14.78 -8.79 -12.38
CA VAL A 31 15.60 -8.30 -13.49
C VAL A 31 16.46 -9.42 -14.08
N VAL A 32 17.16 -10.18 -13.25
CA VAL A 32 18.03 -11.28 -13.70
C VAL A 32 17.23 -12.38 -14.40
N LEU A 33 15.99 -12.63 -13.98
CA LEU A 33 15.07 -13.56 -14.64
C LEU A 33 14.37 -12.98 -15.88
N GLY A 34 14.67 -11.74 -16.28
CA GLY A 34 14.06 -11.09 -17.44
C GLY A 34 12.57 -10.74 -17.26
N LYS A 35 12.06 -10.74 -16.02
CA LYS A 35 10.64 -10.43 -15.72
C LYS A 35 10.37 -8.95 -15.53
N ALA A 36 11.42 -8.18 -15.26
CA ALA A 36 11.35 -6.75 -15.04
C ALA A 36 12.55 -6.04 -15.64
N GLU A 37 12.34 -4.79 -16.05
CA GLU A 37 13.37 -3.90 -16.56
C GLU A 37 13.69 -2.83 -15.51
N ILE A 38 14.94 -2.39 -15.46
CA ILE A 38 15.36 -1.30 -14.57
C ILE A 38 14.99 0.02 -15.24
N VAL A 39 14.16 0.81 -14.55
CA VAL A 39 13.81 2.18 -14.98
C VAL A 39 14.77 3.17 -14.34
N GLU A 40 15.02 3.00 -13.04
CA GLU A 40 15.94 3.83 -12.27
C GLU A 40 16.82 2.96 -11.37
N ARG A 41 18.02 3.46 -11.06
CA ARG A 41 19.02 2.75 -10.25
C ARG A 41 19.57 3.61 -9.12
N TYR A 42 19.96 2.95 -8.04
CA TYR A 42 20.85 3.54 -7.06
C TYR A 42 22.27 3.68 -7.63
N PRO A 43 23.09 4.62 -7.14
CA PRO A 43 24.49 4.79 -7.56
C PRO A 43 25.39 3.71 -6.93
N VAL A 44 24.97 2.45 -6.99
CA VAL A 44 25.67 1.28 -6.43
C VAL A 44 25.44 0.09 -7.35
N GLU A 45 26.45 -0.76 -7.50
CA GLU A 45 26.36 -2.02 -8.23
C GLU A 45 26.37 -3.22 -7.27
N ILE A 46 25.69 -4.29 -7.67
CA ILE A 46 25.79 -5.60 -7.04
C ILE A 46 26.72 -6.45 -7.91
N ARG A 47 27.70 -7.08 -7.27
CA ARG A 47 28.68 -7.93 -7.96
C ARG A 47 28.61 -9.37 -7.51
N SER A 48 28.84 -10.25 -8.47
CA SER A 48 29.17 -11.65 -8.31
C SER A 48 30.53 -11.89 -8.99
N PRO A 49 31.19 -13.05 -8.76
CA PRO A 49 32.47 -13.33 -9.42
C PRO A 49 32.42 -13.26 -10.96
N SER A 50 31.26 -13.49 -11.57
CA SER A 50 31.10 -13.55 -13.04
C SER A 50 30.26 -12.43 -13.64
N ARG A 51 29.56 -11.60 -12.83
CA ARG A 51 28.61 -10.60 -13.32
C ARG A 51 28.51 -9.39 -12.39
N SER A 52 28.29 -8.20 -12.96
CA SER A 52 27.88 -6.99 -12.25
C SER A 52 26.49 -6.57 -12.72
N VAL A 53 25.62 -6.16 -11.79
CA VAL A 53 24.26 -5.68 -12.08
C VAL A 53 24.02 -4.39 -11.30
N PRO A 54 23.51 -3.31 -11.91
CA PRO A 54 23.16 -2.10 -11.17
C PRO A 54 22.05 -2.38 -10.15
N LEU A 55 22.14 -1.77 -8.96
CA LEU A 55 21.12 -1.91 -7.92
C LEU A 55 19.87 -1.12 -8.31
N PRO A 56 18.72 -1.76 -8.59
CA PRO A 56 17.52 -1.03 -9.01
C PRO A 56 16.95 -0.18 -7.87
N SER A 57 16.41 0.99 -8.21
CA SER A 57 15.56 1.81 -7.33
C SER A 57 14.11 1.86 -7.83
N VAL A 58 13.91 1.70 -9.15
CA VAL A 58 12.61 1.50 -9.79
C VAL A 58 12.72 0.42 -10.86
N VAL A 59 11.79 -0.54 -10.86
CA VAL A 59 11.68 -1.56 -11.91
C VAL A 59 10.29 -1.57 -12.53
N ARG A 60 10.19 -1.90 -13.81
CA ARG A 60 8.93 -2.08 -14.55
C ARG A 60 8.74 -3.54 -14.91
N LEU A 61 7.57 -4.10 -14.62
CA LEU A 61 7.24 -5.48 -15.03
C LEU A 61 7.02 -5.55 -16.55
N GLY A 62 7.49 -6.63 -17.18
CA GLY A 62 7.27 -6.87 -18.61
C GLY A 62 5.83 -7.27 -18.96
N VAL A 63 5.01 -7.58 -17.96
CA VAL A 63 3.61 -8.01 -18.12
C VAL A 63 2.68 -7.12 -17.32
N TYR A 64 1.47 -6.90 -17.85
CA TYR A 64 0.45 -6.12 -17.16
C TYR A 64 -0.19 -6.92 -16.02
N ILE A 65 -0.10 -6.41 -14.80
CA ILE A 65 -0.71 -6.99 -13.61
C ILE A 65 -1.99 -6.23 -13.27
N ARG A 66 -3.12 -6.94 -13.23
CA ARG A 66 -4.37 -6.42 -12.67
C ARG A 66 -4.33 -6.57 -11.16
N ALA A 67 -3.78 -5.58 -10.46
CA ALA A 67 -3.86 -5.55 -9.01
C ALA A 67 -5.30 -5.23 -8.57
N PRO A 68 -5.87 -6.00 -7.62
CA PRO A 68 -7.13 -5.61 -7.03
C PRO A 68 -6.97 -4.25 -6.35
N ARG A 69 -7.96 -3.36 -6.54
CA ARG A 69 -8.00 -2.09 -5.80
C ARG A 69 -7.99 -2.42 -4.31
N GLN A 70 -7.04 -1.86 -3.58
CA GLN A 70 -7.10 -1.91 -2.11
C GLN A 70 -8.22 -0.99 -1.66
N GLU A 71 -9.38 -1.59 -1.40
CA GLU A 71 -10.47 -0.88 -0.74
C GLU A 71 -10.07 -0.59 0.71
N VAL A 72 -10.44 0.59 1.19
CA VAL A 72 -10.27 0.91 2.61
C VAL A 72 -11.22 0.01 3.38
N ALA A 73 -10.66 -0.86 4.24
CA ALA A 73 -11.46 -1.74 5.06
C ALA A 73 -12.37 -0.94 6.02
N LEU A 74 -13.63 -1.34 6.15
CA LEU A 74 -14.54 -0.79 7.15
C LEU A 74 -14.08 -1.26 8.53
N THR A 75 -13.38 -0.39 9.25
CA THR A 75 -12.91 -0.63 10.62
C THR A 75 -13.25 0.55 11.49
N ARG A 76 -13.42 0.34 12.81
CA ARG A 76 -13.63 1.44 13.77
C ARG A 76 -12.63 2.57 13.58
N ARG A 77 -11.33 2.24 13.46
CA ARG A 77 -10.26 3.22 13.23
C ARG A 77 -10.48 4.04 11.97
N ASN A 78 -10.92 3.42 10.87
CA ASN A 78 -11.11 4.14 9.62
C ASN A 78 -12.39 4.99 9.63
N VAL A 79 -13.46 4.57 10.32
CA VAL A 79 -14.66 5.39 10.53
C VAL A 79 -14.31 6.64 11.35
N LEU A 80 -13.61 6.46 12.49
CA LEU A 80 -13.15 7.59 13.32
C LEU A 80 -12.25 8.56 12.52
N LYS A 81 -11.34 8.01 11.71
CA LYS A 81 -10.45 8.82 10.86
C LYS A 81 -11.22 9.57 9.77
N ARG A 82 -12.20 8.93 9.12
CA ARG A 82 -13.07 9.56 8.11
C ARG A 82 -13.76 10.79 8.69
N ASP A 83 -14.30 10.65 9.90
CA ASP A 83 -15.05 11.70 10.59
C ASP A 83 -14.15 12.69 11.36
N ARG A 84 -12.82 12.59 11.15
CA ARG A 84 -11.81 13.44 11.81
C ARG A 84 -11.96 13.45 13.33
N TYR A 85 -12.31 12.30 13.92
CA TYR A 85 -12.57 12.14 15.35
C TYR A 85 -13.59 13.17 15.88
N THR A 86 -14.61 13.48 15.07
CA THR A 86 -15.68 14.43 15.40
C THR A 86 -17.00 13.68 15.51
N CYS A 87 -17.67 13.77 16.65
CA CYS A 87 -19.00 13.22 16.86
C CYS A 87 -19.96 13.77 15.80
N GLN A 88 -20.60 12.89 15.02
CA GLN A 88 -21.52 13.29 13.95
C GLN A 88 -22.87 13.77 14.49
N TYR A 89 -23.15 13.56 15.78
CA TYR A 89 -24.39 14.03 16.41
C TYR A 89 -24.26 15.43 17.00
N CYS A 90 -23.18 15.71 17.75
CA CYS A 90 -23.04 16.98 18.48
C CYS A 90 -21.83 17.83 18.04
N GLY A 91 -20.97 17.33 17.15
CA GLY A 91 -19.81 18.06 16.63
C GLY A 91 -18.60 18.13 17.59
N THR A 92 -18.66 17.53 18.78
CA THR A 92 -17.51 17.52 19.70
C THR A 92 -16.35 16.66 19.17
N ARG A 93 -15.13 17.06 19.51
CA ARG A 93 -13.90 16.27 19.30
C ARG A 93 -13.29 15.77 20.61
N ARG A 94 -13.96 16.00 21.74
CA ARG A 94 -13.45 15.72 23.08
C ARG A 94 -14.03 14.40 23.60
N GLY A 95 -13.21 13.65 24.34
CA GLY A 95 -13.62 12.40 24.97
C GLY A 95 -13.30 11.14 24.14
N PRO A 96 -13.61 9.95 24.68
CA PRO A 96 -13.40 8.69 23.98
C PRO A 96 -14.39 8.56 22.82
N MET A 97 -13.89 8.61 21.58
CA MET A 97 -14.73 8.44 20.39
C MET A 97 -15.04 6.98 20.11
N THR A 98 -16.32 6.71 19.85
CA THR A 98 -16.82 5.38 19.49
C THR A 98 -17.39 5.38 18.07
N THR A 99 -17.81 4.21 17.60
CA THR A 99 -18.57 4.11 16.36
C THR A 99 -19.98 3.68 16.69
N ASP A 100 -20.94 4.37 16.09
CA ASP A 100 -22.36 4.12 16.29
C ASP A 100 -23.06 3.90 14.95
N HIS A 101 -24.19 3.18 14.98
CA HIS A 101 -25.03 2.93 13.82
C HIS A 101 -26.12 3.99 13.72
N VAL A 102 -26.15 4.77 12.62
CA VAL A 102 -27.19 5.79 12.39
C VAL A 102 -28.58 5.15 12.33
N VAL A 103 -28.72 4.05 11.59
CA VAL A 103 -29.85 3.13 11.68
C VAL A 103 -29.45 2.00 12.61
N PRO A 104 -30.07 1.83 13.78
CA PRO A 104 -29.74 0.77 14.72
C PRO A 104 -29.78 -0.62 14.09
N ARG A 105 -28.91 -1.52 14.55
CA ARG A 105 -28.90 -2.92 14.10
C ARG A 105 -30.24 -3.62 14.32
N SER A 106 -30.93 -3.31 15.42
CA SER A 106 -32.26 -3.87 15.73
C SER A 106 -33.33 -3.47 14.71
N LEU A 107 -33.13 -2.37 13.98
CA LEU A 107 -34.01 -1.90 12.90
C LEU A 107 -33.49 -2.27 11.50
N GLY A 108 -32.54 -3.21 11.42
CA GLY A 108 -31.99 -3.69 10.14
C GLY A 108 -30.80 -2.88 9.61
N GLY A 109 -30.23 -1.95 10.39
CA GLY A 109 -29.03 -1.23 9.98
C GLY A 109 -27.77 -2.10 9.95
N GLY A 110 -27.16 -2.23 8.78
CA GLY A 110 -25.94 -3.02 8.59
C GLY A 110 -24.63 -2.27 8.91
N ASP A 111 -23.53 -3.01 8.90
CA ASP A 111 -22.17 -2.45 8.92
C ASP A 111 -21.83 -1.92 7.53
N ALA A 112 -22.13 -0.65 7.30
CA ALA A 112 -21.85 0.03 6.05
C ALA A 112 -21.13 1.36 6.31
N TRP A 113 -20.30 1.79 5.36
CA TRP A 113 -19.70 3.13 5.37
C TRP A 113 -20.74 4.23 5.53
N THR A 114 -21.93 4.06 4.97
CA THR A 114 -23.01 5.04 5.07
C THR A 114 -23.77 4.99 6.40
N ASN A 115 -23.60 3.94 7.20
CA ASN A 115 -24.37 3.71 8.43
C ASN A 115 -23.56 3.78 9.72
N LEU A 116 -22.23 3.63 9.65
CA LEU A 116 -21.34 3.79 10.81
C LEU A 116 -20.77 5.20 10.86
N VAL A 117 -20.86 5.85 12.04
CA VAL A 117 -20.38 7.21 12.29
C VAL A 117 -19.55 7.28 13.57
N CYS A 118 -18.67 8.27 13.67
CA CYS A 118 -18.04 8.67 14.92
C CYS A 118 -19.07 9.28 15.85
N ALA A 119 -19.14 8.79 17.09
CA ALA A 119 -20.06 9.25 18.13
C ALA A 119 -19.33 9.45 19.46
#